data_AF-A0A957KXE5-F1
#
_entry.id   AF-A0A957KXE5-F1
#
_cell.length_a   1.000
_cell.length_b   1.000
_cell.length_c   1.000
_cell.angle_alpha   90.00
_cell.angle_beta   90.00
_cell.angle_gamma   90.00
#
_symmetry.space_group_name_H-M   'P 1'
#
loop_
_entity.id
_entity.type
_entity.pdbx_description
1 polymer ?
#
loop_
_entity_poly.entity_id
_entity_poly.type
_entity_poly.pdbx_seq_one_letter_code
_entity_poly.pdbx_strand_id
1 'polypeptide(L)'
;EIGHEFARFCATCLENDAYDGAALDAFCAGLRPGDPPDGQHYLRAAFARYYDARFEPDAGRRAQLLLLANVEIGFHEQTRLQPEIVAAMEAPVIDPRQLRDRVLAALFPAERWSIRLRRAWDRLRGRPSPVDPAVDHLVAFVRDEARFLISDQLMAIELPQATRLRLGRDLRAEYPPSLQAITEPALRDLLARIDPTPDTTRASGAADWGDLADRLHFILELFRCYQEWPPLFDAPFTPAQVAALKGGSLPKGRL
;
A
#
# COMPACT_ATOMS: atom_id res chain seq x y z
N GLU A 1 1.98 14.79 0.35
CA GLU A 1 2.36 15.01 1.76
C GLU A 1 3.79 14.54 2.02
N ILE A 2 4.06 13.23 1.97
CA ILE A 2 5.38 12.69 2.31
C ILE A 2 6.57 13.28 1.55
N GLY A 3 6.42 13.55 0.25
CA GLY A 3 7.49 14.18 -0.54
C GLY A 3 7.86 15.59 -0.06
N HIS A 4 6.89 16.34 0.46
CA HIS A 4 7.14 17.65 1.09
C HIS A 4 7.91 17.48 2.41
N GLU A 5 7.52 16.52 3.24
CA GLU A 5 8.20 16.27 4.51
C GLU A 5 9.63 15.76 4.34
N PHE A 6 9.89 14.89 3.35
CA PHE A 6 11.26 14.50 3.01
C PHE A 6 12.10 15.69 2.53
N ALA A 7 11.54 16.56 1.69
CA ALA A 7 12.25 17.77 1.26
C ALA A 7 12.59 18.68 2.44
N ARG A 8 11.63 18.86 3.37
CA ARG A 8 11.85 19.61 4.63
C ARG A 8 12.93 18.96 5.47
N PHE A 9 12.88 17.64 5.69
CA PHE A 9 13.87 16.89 6.46
C PHE A 9 15.28 17.01 5.88
N CYS A 10 15.42 16.87 4.56
CA CYS A 10 16.70 17.05 3.89
C CYS A 10 17.26 18.46 4.09
N ALA A 11 16.40 19.48 4.02
CA ALA A 11 16.80 20.88 4.18
C ALA A 11 17.12 21.27 5.63
N THR A 12 16.50 20.63 6.63
CA THR A 12 16.65 21.04 8.03
C THR A 12 17.58 20.14 8.86
N CYS A 13 17.64 18.85 8.54
CA CYS A 13 18.33 17.86 9.37
C CYS A 13 19.62 17.34 8.72
N LEU A 14 19.72 17.35 7.38
CA LEU A 14 20.84 16.72 6.67
C LEU A 14 21.98 17.68 6.27
N GLU A 15 21.88 18.98 6.60
CA GLU A 15 22.93 19.96 6.27
C GLU A 15 24.24 19.75 7.05
N ASN A 16 24.16 19.25 8.29
CA ASN A 16 25.30 19.07 9.18
C ASN A 16 25.81 17.62 9.20
N ASP A 17 27.13 17.42 9.31
CA ASP A 17 27.75 16.08 9.42
C ASP A 17 27.84 15.53 10.85
N ALA A 18 27.34 16.29 11.84
CA ALA A 18 27.25 15.87 13.23
C ALA A 18 25.80 15.69 13.66
N TYR A 19 25.57 14.82 14.65
CA TYR A 19 24.24 14.58 15.21
C TYR A 19 23.74 15.85 15.92
N ASP A 20 22.59 16.35 15.49
CA ASP A 20 21.90 17.51 16.06
C ASP A 20 20.48 17.13 16.45
N GLY A 21 20.33 16.74 17.73
CA GLY A 21 19.03 16.38 18.29
C GLY A 21 18.06 17.55 18.33
N ALA A 22 18.53 18.79 18.46
CA ALA A 22 17.65 19.96 18.52
C ALA A 22 17.03 20.26 17.15
N ALA A 23 17.80 20.10 16.07
CA ALA A 23 17.28 20.21 14.71
C ALA A 23 16.25 19.11 14.41
N LEU A 24 16.50 17.87 14.83
CA LEU A 24 15.56 16.76 14.69
C LEU A 24 14.26 17.02 15.49
N ASP A 25 14.37 17.44 16.75
CA ASP A 25 13.23 17.74 17.61
C ASP A 25 12.37 18.88 17.02
N ALA A 26 13.01 19.94 16.53
CA ALA A 26 12.32 21.04 15.87
C ALA A 26 11.59 20.60 14.59
N PHE A 27 12.21 19.75 13.77
CA PHE A 27 11.57 19.15 12.60
C PHE A 27 10.33 18.32 13.00
N CYS A 28 10.51 17.42 13.97
CA CYS A 28 9.48 16.53 14.49
C CYS A 28 8.31 17.26 15.16
N ALA A 29 8.56 18.40 15.82
CA ALA A 29 7.52 19.25 16.40
C ALA A 29 6.57 19.86 15.36
N GLY A 30 7.02 19.97 14.10
CA GLY A 30 6.19 20.41 12.98
C GLY A 30 5.23 19.34 12.44
N LEU A 31 5.36 18.08 12.87
CA LEU A 31 4.49 17.00 12.43
C LEU A 31 3.22 16.92 13.30
N ARG A 32 2.09 16.61 12.67
CA ARG A 32 0.79 16.51 13.33
C ARG A 32 0.78 15.35 14.33
N PRO A 33 0.31 15.56 15.58
CA PRO A 33 0.21 14.49 16.56
C PRO A 33 -0.89 13.47 16.18
N GLY A 34 -0.77 12.25 16.71
CA GLY A 34 -1.74 11.17 16.52
C GLY A 34 -1.42 10.25 15.35
N ASP A 35 -2.29 9.26 15.16
CA ASP A 35 -2.14 8.22 14.15
C ASP A 35 -2.71 8.66 12.78
N PRO A 36 -2.22 8.10 11.66
CA PRO A 36 -2.84 8.31 10.34
C PRO A 36 -4.31 7.85 10.35
N PRO A 37 -5.16 8.42 9.46
CA PRO A 37 -4.79 9.28 8.34
C PRO A 37 -4.56 10.76 8.73
N ASP A 38 -5.08 11.21 9.87
CA ASP A 38 -5.06 12.62 10.25
C ASP A 38 -3.74 13.04 10.92
N GLY A 39 -3.15 12.15 11.71
CA GLY A 39 -1.89 12.36 12.42
C GLY A 39 -0.68 11.76 11.69
N GLN A 40 0.52 12.15 12.17
CA GLN A 40 1.80 11.84 11.54
C GLN A 40 2.77 11.14 12.52
N HIS A 41 2.25 10.43 13.52
CA HIS A 41 3.06 9.65 14.48
C HIS A 41 4.12 8.78 13.78
N TYR A 42 3.70 7.98 12.80
CA TYR A 42 4.62 7.09 12.09
C TYR A 42 5.64 7.84 11.24
N LEU A 43 5.30 8.99 10.64
CA LEU A 43 6.30 9.83 9.97
C LEU A 43 7.34 10.34 10.97
N ARG A 44 6.90 10.81 12.13
CA ARG A 44 7.80 11.30 13.19
C ARG A 44 8.76 10.21 13.64
N ALA A 45 8.25 8.99 13.87
CA ALA A 45 9.07 7.84 14.22
C ALA A 45 10.08 7.53 13.10
N ALA A 46 9.61 7.42 11.86
CA ALA A 46 10.46 7.10 10.73
C ALA A 46 11.59 8.12 10.50
N PHE A 47 11.30 9.42 10.55
CA PHE A 47 12.31 10.45 10.39
C PHE A 47 13.36 10.43 11.51
N ALA A 48 12.97 10.17 12.75
CA ALA A 48 13.91 9.94 13.83
C ALA A 48 14.80 8.71 13.56
N ARG A 49 14.21 7.60 13.08
CA ARG A 49 14.96 6.38 12.72
C ARG A 49 15.90 6.58 11.53
N TYR A 50 15.51 7.32 10.50
CA TYR A 50 16.42 7.70 9.40
C TYR A 50 17.59 8.54 9.92
N TYR A 51 17.31 9.48 10.85
CA TYR A 51 18.35 10.30 11.45
C TYR A 51 19.32 9.46 12.27
N ASP A 52 18.81 8.60 13.16
CA ASP A 52 19.65 7.69 13.94
C ASP A 52 20.46 6.74 13.04
N ALA A 53 19.84 6.19 11.99
CA ALA A 53 20.51 5.31 11.02
C ALA A 53 21.69 6.01 10.30
N ARG A 54 21.59 7.32 10.03
CA ARG A 54 22.67 8.09 9.41
C ARG A 54 23.95 8.09 10.26
N PHE A 55 23.81 8.12 11.58
CA PHE A 55 24.93 8.20 12.52
C PHE A 55 25.28 6.85 13.17
N GLU A 56 24.56 5.79 12.85
CA GLU A 56 24.81 4.45 13.38
C GLU A 56 26.05 3.80 12.73
N PRO A 57 27.11 3.48 13.50
CA PRO A 57 28.32 2.86 12.98
C PRO A 57 28.13 1.39 12.61
N ASP A 58 27.27 0.65 13.31
CA ASP A 58 27.05 -0.76 13.01
C ASP A 58 26.17 -0.92 11.77
N ALA A 59 26.72 -1.51 10.71
CA ALA A 59 26.02 -1.64 9.43
C ALA A 59 24.74 -2.49 9.55
N GLY A 60 24.72 -3.51 10.41
CA GLY A 60 23.56 -4.38 10.62
C GLY A 60 22.42 -3.64 11.33
N ARG A 61 22.72 -2.94 12.43
CA ARG A 61 21.77 -2.11 13.15
C ARG A 61 21.27 -0.96 12.28
N ARG A 62 22.16 -0.32 11.51
CA ARG A 62 21.77 0.71 10.54
C ARG A 62 20.76 0.16 9.53
N ALA A 63 21.01 -1.02 8.96
CA ALA A 63 20.07 -1.65 8.04
C ALA A 63 18.70 -1.89 8.70
N GLN A 64 18.68 -2.36 9.95
CA GLN A 64 17.42 -2.59 10.67
C GLN A 64 16.68 -1.29 11.02
N LEU A 65 17.39 -0.21 11.36
CA LEU A 65 16.79 1.11 11.57
C LEU A 65 16.17 1.66 10.27
N LEU A 66 16.85 1.48 9.13
CA LEU A 66 16.31 1.86 7.82
C LEU A 66 15.08 1.04 7.46
N LEU A 67 15.07 -0.28 7.70
CA LEU A 67 13.90 -1.11 7.47
C LEU A 67 12.72 -0.65 8.32
N LEU A 68 12.96 -0.42 9.62
CA LEU A 68 11.93 0.09 10.54
C LEU A 68 11.35 1.41 10.04
N ALA A 69 12.19 2.36 9.67
CA ALA A 69 11.76 3.65 9.13
C ALA A 69 10.93 3.50 7.84
N ASN A 70 11.39 2.67 6.91
CA ASN A 70 10.70 2.39 5.65
C ASN A 70 9.31 1.79 5.88
N VAL A 71 9.19 0.85 6.82
CA VAL A 71 7.90 0.20 7.15
C VAL A 71 6.98 1.18 7.88
N GLU A 72 7.48 2.02 8.78
CA GLU A 72 6.68 3.07 9.45
C GLU A 72 6.16 4.11 8.43
N ILE A 73 7.01 4.56 7.50
CA ILE A 73 6.58 5.37 6.35
C ILE A 73 5.48 4.65 5.55
N GLY A 74 5.71 3.38 5.22
CA GLY A 74 4.75 2.56 4.50
C GLY A 74 3.42 2.51 5.23
N PHE A 75 3.42 2.27 6.54
CA PHE A 75 2.23 2.22 7.37
C PHE A 75 1.43 3.53 7.33
N HIS A 76 2.12 4.68 7.45
CA HIS A 76 1.50 6.00 7.33
C HIS A 76 0.82 6.19 5.98
N GLU A 77 1.57 5.98 4.90
CA GLU A 77 1.10 6.22 3.54
C GLU A 77 -0.03 5.25 3.15
N GLN A 78 0.11 3.96 3.48
CA GLN A 78 -0.87 2.94 3.13
C GLN A 78 -2.18 3.08 3.91
N THR A 79 -2.12 3.55 5.16
CA THR A 79 -3.33 3.86 5.94
C THR A 79 -4.05 5.07 5.34
N ARG A 80 -3.30 6.12 4.97
CA ARG A 80 -3.89 7.32 4.38
C ARG A 80 -4.49 7.07 3.00
N LEU A 81 -3.85 6.24 2.17
CA LEU A 81 -4.31 5.88 0.82
C LEU A 81 -5.36 4.76 0.80
N GLN A 82 -5.72 4.19 1.94
CA GLN A 82 -6.69 3.09 2.04
C GLN A 82 -8.01 3.37 1.29
N PRO A 83 -8.68 4.53 1.45
CA PRO A 83 -9.95 4.76 0.75
C PRO A 83 -9.77 4.84 -0.77
N GLU A 84 -8.70 5.46 -1.27
CA GLU A 84 -8.42 5.55 -2.70
C GLU A 84 -8.06 4.19 -3.30
N ILE A 85 -7.25 3.38 -2.59
CA ILE A 85 -6.88 2.03 -3.02
C ILE A 85 -8.13 1.15 -3.12
N VAL A 86 -8.98 1.14 -2.10
CA VAL A 86 -10.24 0.37 -2.12
C VAL A 86 -11.15 0.85 -3.25
N ALA A 87 -11.31 2.17 -3.42
CA ALA A 87 -12.11 2.71 -4.51
C ALA A 87 -11.56 2.30 -5.89
N ALA A 88 -10.25 2.31 -6.08
CA ALA A 88 -9.61 1.89 -7.33
C ALA A 88 -9.75 0.38 -7.59
N MET A 89 -9.68 -0.45 -6.55
CA MET A 89 -9.90 -1.90 -6.65
C MET A 89 -11.36 -2.25 -6.97
N GLU A 90 -12.31 -1.43 -6.52
CA GLU A 90 -13.74 -1.62 -6.77
C GLU A 90 -14.23 -0.98 -8.08
N ALA A 91 -13.49 -0.01 -8.64
CA ALA A 91 -13.87 0.70 -9.86
C ALA A 91 -14.07 -0.18 -11.11
N PRO A 92 -13.29 -1.26 -11.37
CA PRO A 92 -13.48 -2.13 -12.52
C PRO A 92 -14.67 -3.09 -12.35
N VAL A 93 -15.20 -3.22 -11.13
CA VAL A 93 -16.36 -4.07 -10.85
C VAL A 93 -17.60 -3.34 -11.38
N ILE A 94 -18.32 -4.00 -12.30
CA ILE A 94 -19.58 -3.57 -12.91
C ILE A 94 -20.39 -2.70 -11.93
N ASP A 95 -20.86 -1.52 -12.39
CA ASP A 95 -21.75 -0.65 -11.61
C ASP A 95 -22.77 -1.52 -10.85
N PRO A 96 -22.79 -1.50 -9.51
CA PRO A 96 -23.58 -2.43 -8.71
C PRO A 96 -25.06 -2.41 -9.09
N ARG A 97 -25.58 -1.28 -9.61
CA ARG A 97 -26.94 -1.20 -10.16
C ARG A 97 -27.10 -2.02 -11.44
N GLN A 98 -26.15 -1.89 -12.37
CA GLN A 98 -26.15 -2.67 -13.61
C GLN A 98 -25.93 -4.17 -13.34
N LEU A 99 -25.07 -4.52 -12.38
CA LEU A 99 -24.88 -5.91 -11.99
C LEU A 99 -26.14 -6.48 -11.35
N ARG A 100 -26.75 -5.75 -10.41
CA ARG A 100 -28.04 -6.10 -9.80
C ARG A 100 -29.12 -6.31 -10.86
N ASP A 101 -29.25 -5.39 -11.82
CA ASP A 101 -30.25 -5.50 -12.89
C ASP A 101 -30.00 -6.71 -13.79
N ARG A 102 -28.73 -7.01 -14.14
CA ARG A 102 -28.36 -8.21 -14.91
C ARG A 102 -28.63 -9.50 -14.14
N VAL A 103 -28.28 -9.54 -12.86
CA VAL A 103 -28.56 -10.68 -11.97
C VAL A 103 -30.06 -10.90 -11.83
N LEU A 104 -30.84 -9.84 -11.60
CA LEU A 104 -32.29 -9.92 -11.54
C LEU A 104 -32.91 -10.37 -12.88
N ALA A 105 -32.38 -9.90 -14.01
CA ALA A 105 -32.82 -10.36 -15.32
C ALA A 105 -32.48 -11.84 -15.58
N ALA A 106 -31.32 -12.31 -15.11
CA ALA A 106 -30.88 -13.70 -15.26
C ALA A 106 -31.62 -14.68 -14.32
N LEU A 107 -31.89 -14.27 -13.07
CA LEU A 107 -32.62 -15.08 -12.09
C LEU A 107 -34.14 -15.09 -12.35
N PHE A 108 -34.66 -14.04 -12.98
CA PHE A 108 -36.07 -13.91 -13.35
C PHE A 108 -36.21 -13.62 -14.85
N PRO A 109 -35.79 -14.55 -15.73
CA PRO A 109 -35.95 -14.40 -17.16
C PRO A 109 -37.44 -14.25 -17.47
N ALA A 110 -37.77 -13.34 -18.37
CA ALA A 110 -39.08 -12.72 -18.49
C ALA A 110 -40.22 -13.69 -18.84
N GLU A 111 -40.71 -14.48 -17.88
CA GLU A 111 -41.96 -15.25 -18.00
C GLU A 111 -42.67 -15.31 -16.64
N ARG A 112 -43.46 -14.28 -16.35
CA ARG A 112 -44.71 -14.27 -15.56
C ARG A 112 -45.03 -12.83 -15.19
N TRP A 113 -45.92 -12.22 -15.97
CA TRP A 113 -46.50 -10.89 -15.77
C TRP A 113 -46.94 -10.62 -14.32
N SER A 114 -47.34 -11.66 -13.58
CA SER A 114 -47.72 -11.62 -12.16
C SER A 114 -46.59 -11.19 -11.22
N ILE A 115 -45.32 -11.52 -11.52
CA ILE A 115 -44.15 -11.10 -10.72
C ILE A 115 -43.84 -9.62 -10.96
N ARG A 116 -44.01 -9.14 -12.20
CA ARG A 116 -43.84 -7.70 -12.54
C ARG A 116 -44.89 -6.84 -11.84
N LEU A 117 -46.15 -7.28 -11.86
CA LEU A 117 -47.25 -6.57 -11.20
C LEU A 117 -47.04 -6.49 -9.68
N ARG A 118 -46.63 -7.61 -9.06
CA ARG A 118 -46.34 -7.66 -7.62
C ARG A 118 -45.17 -6.76 -7.22
N ARG A 119 -44.08 -6.76 -8.00
CA ARG A 119 -42.93 -5.86 -7.78
C ARG A 119 -43.28 -4.39 -7.96
N ALA A 120 -44.07 -4.04 -8.98
CA ALA A 120 -44.53 -2.67 -9.17
C ALA A 120 -45.40 -2.20 -7.99
N TRP A 121 -46.28 -3.07 -7.51
CA TRP A 121 -47.16 -2.81 -6.37
C TRP A 121 -46.42 -2.72 -5.01
N ASP A 122 -45.35 -3.50 -4.82
CA ASP A 122 -44.52 -3.45 -3.62
C ASP A 122 -43.58 -2.23 -3.62
N ARG A 123 -43.04 -1.82 -4.78
CA ARG A 123 -42.31 -0.54 -4.95
C ARG A 123 -43.20 0.66 -4.65
N LEU A 124 -44.45 0.66 -5.12
CA LEU A 124 -45.43 1.72 -4.84
C LEU A 124 -45.78 1.84 -3.35
N ARG A 125 -45.63 0.76 -2.57
CA ARG A 125 -45.85 0.75 -1.11
C ARG A 125 -44.58 0.94 -0.29
N GLY A 126 -43.44 1.23 -0.93
CA GLY A 126 -42.17 1.46 -0.24
C GLY A 126 -41.62 0.23 0.51
N ARG A 127 -42.06 -0.98 0.17
CA ARG A 127 -41.60 -2.21 0.84
C ARG A 127 -40.43 -2.79 0.04
N PRO A 128 -39.21 -2.87 0.60
CA PRO A 128 -38.09 -3.53 -0.09
C PRO A 128 -38.45 -5.00 -0.35
N SER A 129 -38.12 -5.50 -1.54
CA SER A 129 -38.39 -6.89 -1.88
C SER A 129 -37.49 -7.79 -1.01
N PRO A 130 -37.96 -8.93 -0.49
CA PRO A 130 -37.11 -9.86 0.25
C PRO A 130 -35.95 -10.44 -0.59
N VAL A 131 -35.99 -10.26 -1.91
CA VAL A 131 -34.93 -10.65 -2.85
C VAL A 131 -33.82 -9.59 -2.95
N ASP A 132 -34.12 -8.33 -2.60
CA ASP A 132 -33.14 -7.24 -2.70
C ASP A 132 -31.91 -7.48 -1.81
N PRO A 133 -32.03 -7.85 -0.52
CA PRO A 133 -30.86 -8.18 0.31
C PRO A 133 -30.04 -9.35 -0.24
N ALA A 134 -30.69 -10.35 -0.84
CA ALA A 134 -29.99 -11.51 -1.41
C ALA A 134 -29.19 -11.14 -2.67
N VAL A 135 -29.72 -10.22 -3.50
CA VAL A 135 -29.00 -9.71 -4.67
C VAL A 135 -27.87 -8.78 -4.25
N ASP A 136 -28.08 -7.94 -3.23
CA ASP A 136 -27.02 -7.08 -2.69
C ASP A 136 -25.86 -7.92 -2.10
N HIS A 137 -26.16 -9.02 -1.40
CA HIS A 137 -25.16 -9.97 -0.94
C HIS A 137 -24.40 -10.63 -2.10
N LEU A 138 -25.08 -11.04 -3.18
CA LEU A 138 -24.42 -11.62 -4.35
C LEU A 138 -23.53 -10.60 -5.07
N VAL A 139 -23.99 -9.34 -5.19
CA VAL A 139 -23.20 -8.25 -5.77
C VAL A 139 -21.94 -7.98 -4.94
N ALA A 140 -22.06 -7.97 -3.61
CA ALA A 140 -20.91 -7.85 -2.71
C ALA A 140 -19.94 -9.02 -2.88
N PHE A 141 -20.44 -10.26 -2.91
CA PHE A 141 -19.62 -11.45 -3.12
C PHE A 141 -18.85 -11.41 -4.45
N VAL A 142 -19.51 -11.04 -5.55
CA VAL A 142 -18.86 -10.91 -6.87
C VAL A 142 -17.80 -9.81 -6.87
N ARG A 143 -18.03 -8.72 -6.12
CA ARG A 143 -17.05 -7.63 -5.96
C ARG A 143 -15.82 -8.10 -5.19
N ASP A 144 -16.03 -8.82 -4.09
CA ASP A 144 -14.94 -9.36 -3.27
C ASP A 144 -14.09 -10.36 -4.08
N GLU A 145 -14.73 -11.26 -4.82
CA GLU A 145 -14.03 -12.21 -5.70
C GLU A 145 -13.25 -11.50 -6.83
N ALA A 146 -13.81 -10.42 -7.39
CA ALA A 146 -13.13 -9.62 -8.40
C ALA A 146 -11.87 -8.95 -7.84
N ARG A 147 -11.89 -8.46 -6.59
CA ARG A 147 -10.69 -7.89 -5.93
C ARG A 147 -9.58 -8.92 -5.78
N PHE A 148 -9.92 -10.14 -5.39
CA PHE A 148 -8.97 -11.24 -5.30
C PHE A 148 -8.34 -11.56 -6.67
N LEU A 149 -9.17 -11.66 -7.71
CA LEU A 149 -8.69 -11.91 -9.08
C LEU A 149 -7.81 -10.77 -9.61
N ILE A 150 -8.17 -9.51 -9.35
CA ILE A 150 -7.36 -8.35 -9.73
C ILE A 150 -5.98 -8.42 -9.04
N SER A 151 -5.97 -8.68 -7.73
CA SER A 151 -4.74 -8.75 -6.92
C SER A 151 -3.81 -9.88 -7.38
N ASP A 152 -4.36 -11.09 -7.56
CA ASP A 152 -3.58 -12.26 -7.99
C ASP A 152 -3.14 -12.14 -9.46
N GLN A 153 -4.04 -11.71 -10.36
CA GLN A 153 -3.83 -11.84 -11.81
C GLN A 153 -3.32 -10.58 -12.51
N LEU A 154 -3.66 -9.39 -12.03
CA LEU A 154 -3.45 -8.16 -12.77
C LEU A 154 -2.39 -7.25 -12.15
N MET A 155 -2.31 -7.21 -10.82
CA MET A 155 -1.43 -6.27 -10.13
C MET A 155 0.03 -6.70 -10.18
N ALA A 156 0.87 -5.79 -10.66
CA ALA A 156 2.31 -5.95 -10.69
C ALA A 156 3.00 -4.62 -10.48
N ILE A 157 4.18 -4.68 -9.88
CA ILE A 157 5.13 -3.59 -9.80
C ILE A 157 6.36 -3.94 -10.63
N GLU A 158 6.92 -2.94 -11.30
CA GLU A 158 8.19 -3.09 -12.01
C GLU A 158 9.27 -2.38 -11.21
N LEU A 159 10.30 -3.12 -10.83
CA LEU A 159 11.51 -2.59 -10.22
C LEU A 159 12.56 -2.35 -11.33
N PRO A 160 13.70 -1.71 -11.01
CA PRO A 160 14.79 -1.54 -11.96
C PRO A 160 15.17 -2.83 -12.69
N GLN A 161 15.82 -2.70 -13.85
CA GLN A 161 16.28 -3.83 -14.67
C GLN A 161 15.15 -4.73 -15.21
N ALA A 162 13.92 -4.22 -15.35
CA ALA A 162 12.76 -4.97 -15.84
C ALA A 162 12.31 -6.11 -14.91
N THR A 163 12.62 -6.01 -13.63
CA THR A 163 12.18 -6.99 -12.63
C THR A 163 10.71 -6.74 -12.32
N ARG A 164 9.82 -7.55 -12.90
CA ARG A 164 8.38 -7.48 -12.65
C ARG A 164 7.98 -8.41 -11.51
N LEU A 165 7.41 -7.85 -10.44
CA LEU A 165 6.85 -8.59 -9.32
C LEU A 165 5.32 -8.56 -9.42
N ARG A 166 4.68 -9.73 -9.26
CA ARG A 166 3.22 -9.83 -9.17
C ARG A 166 2.82 -9.77 -7.71
N LEU A 167 1.86 -8.92 -7.38
CA LEU A 167 1.55 -8.62 -5.98
C LEU A 167 0.89 -9.80 -5.25
N GLY A 168 0.05 -10.59 -5.94
CA GLY A 168 -0.51 -11.82 -5.37
C GLY A 168 0.38 -13.06 -5.49
N ARG A 169 1.70 -12.89 -5.67
CA ARG A 169 2.64 -14.00 -5.71
C ARG A 169 3.75 -13.77 -4.69
N ASP A 170 4.12 -14.84 -4.01
CA ASP A 170 5.23 -14.82 -3.06
C ASP A 170 6.50 -14.26 -3.70
N LEU A 171 7.17 -13.39 -2.94
CA LEU A 171 8.49 -12.92 -3.25
C LEU A 171 9.46 -14.10 -3.28
N ARG A 172 10.39 -14.07 -4.23
CA ARG A 172 11.40 -15.13 -4.43
C ARG A 172 12.80 -14.70 -4.03
N ALA A 173 12.96 -13.45 -3.64
CA ALA A 173 14.24 -12.92 -3.17
C ALA A 173 14.53 -13.45 -1.75
N GLU A 174 15.80 -13.57 -1.43
CA GLU A 174 16.26 -13.89 -0.07
C GLU A 174 16.47 -12.58 0.71
N TYR A 175 16.40 -12.65 2.04
CA TYR A 175 16.76 -11.51 2.87
C TYR A 175 18.29 -11.28 2.81
N PRO A 176 18.73 -10.02 2.70
CA PRO A 176 20.14 -9.70 2.77
C PRO A 176 20.72 -10.08 4.14
N PRO A 177 22.02 -10.40 4.25
CA PRO A 177 22.63 -10.90 5.49
C PRO A 177 22.38 -10.02 6.72
N SER A 178 22.36 -8.70 6.55
CA SER A 178 22.10 -7.71 7.61
C SER A 178 20.68 -7.76 8.20
N LEU A 179 19.73 -8.34 7.45
CA LEU A 179 18.31 -8.42 7.79
C LEU A 179 17.81 -9.86 7.98
N GLN A 180 18.69 -10.87 7.93
CA GLN A 180 18.30 -12.25 8.23
C GLN A 180 17.97 -12.42 9.71
N ALA A 181 18.78 -11.84 10.60
CA ALA A 181 18.56 -11.88 12.04
C ALA A 181 18.17 -10.49 12.56
N ILE A 182 16.92 -10.34 13.02
CA ILE A 182 16.42 -9.08 13.55
C ILE A 182 16.71 -8.97 15.06
N THR A 183 17.49 -7.95 15.41
CA THR A 183 17.99 -7.68 16.77
C THR A 183 17.52 -6.34 17.33
N GLU A 184 17.15 -5.37 16.48
CA GLU A 184 16.58 -4.08 16.89
C GLU A 184 15.20 -4.30 17.54
N PRO A 185 15.04 -4.02 18.85
CA PRO A 185 13.81 -4.38 19.57
C PRO A 185 12.54 -3.78 18.96
N ALA A 186 12.59 -2.50 18.59
CA ALA A 186 11.43 -1.82 18.02
C ALA A 186 11.00 -2.40 16.67
N LEU A 187 11.96 -2.90 15.87
CA LEU A 187 11.65 -3.60 14.63
C LEU A 187 10.99 -4.96 14.93
N ARG A 188 11.50 -5.72 15.90
CA ARG A 188 10.85 -6.99 16.32
C ARG A 188 9.41 -6.78 16.75
N ASP A 189 9.15 -5.74 17.56
CA ASP A 189 7.81 -5.40 18.04
C ASP A 189 6.87 -4.99 16.90
N LEU A 190 7.40 -4.32 15.87
CA LEU A 190 6.62 -4.00 14.68
C LEU A 190 6.32 -5.26 13.85
N LEU A 191 7.32 -6.08 13.55
CA LEU A 191 7.16 -7.32 12.79
C LEU A 191 6.15 -8.26 13.46
N ALA A 192 6.23 -8.43 14.77
CA ALA A 192 5.29 -9.27 15.52
C ALA A 192 3.81 -8.84 15.39
N ARG A 193 3.53 -7.61 14.95
CA ARG A 193 2.18 -7.10 14.73
C ARG A 193 1.69 -7.24 13.29
N ILE A 194 2.60 -7.20 12.31
CA ILE A 194 2.24 -7.04 10.89
C ILE A 194 2.70 -8.20 10.01
N ASP A 195 3.58 -9.06 10.51
CA ASP A 195 4.13 -10.22 9.79
C ASP A 195 3.49 -11.51 10.33
N PRO A 196 2.50 -12.08 9.61
CA PRO A 196 1.88 -13.35 9.98
C PRO A 196 2.79 -14.56 9.72
N THR A 197 3.86 -14.40 8.94
CA THR A 197 4.77 -15.48 8.52
C THR A 197 6.22 -15.08 8.74
N PRO A 198 6.64 -14.98 10.02
CA PRO A 198 7.94 -14.41 10.37
C PRO A 198 9.10 -15.18 9.74
N ASP A 199 10.07 -14.42 9.27
CA ASP A 199 11.36 -14.89 8.75
C ASP A 199 11.24 -15.85 7.54
N THR A 200 10.18 -15.68 6.74
CA THR A 200 9.99 -16.41 5.49
C THR A 200 9.23 -15.58 4.48
N THR A 201 9.67 -15.61 3.21
CA THR A 201 8.94 -14.97 2.10
C THR A 201 7.77 -15.80 1.59
N ARG A 202 7.52 -16.98 2.18
CA ARG A 202 6.37 -17.82 1.82
C ARG A 202 5.08 -17.20 2.35
N ALA A 203 4.03 -17.22 1.53
CA ALA A 203 2.78 -16.52 1.77
C ALA A 203 2.92 -14.99 1.91
N SER A 204 3.99 -14.41 1.34
CA SER A 204 4.14 -12.95 1.23
C SER A 204 3.22 -12.34 0.17
N GLY A 205 2.75 -13.12 -0.81
CA GLY A 205 1.84 -12.64 -1.86
C GLY A 205 0.50 -12.19 -1.28
N ALA A 206 0.08 -10.98 -1.61
CA ALA A 206 -1.19 -10.42 -1.15
C ALA A 206 -2.38 -11.12 -1.84
N ALA A 207 -3.26 -11.73 -1.05
CA ALA A 207 -4.51 -12.29 -1.51
C ALA A 207 -5.50 -11.20 -1.97
N ASP A 208 -5.61 -10.11 -1.19
CA ASP A 208 -6.46 -8.97 -1.47
C ASP A 208 -5.71 -7.67 -1.19
N TRP A 209 -5.26 -7.00 -2.25
CA TRP A 209 -4.54 -5.74 -2.14
C TRP A 209 -5.37 -4.63 -1.49
N GLY A 210 -6.71 -4.73 -1.49
CA GLY A 210 -7.56 -3.78 -0.80
C GLY A 210 -7.61 -4.00 0.72
N ASP A 211 -7.18 -5.15 1.23
CA ASP A 211 -6.98 -5.36 2.67
C ASP A 211 -5.66 -4.72 3.12
N LEU A 212 -5.72 -3.91 4.18
CA LEU A 212 -4.56 -3.15 4.63
C LEU A 212 -3.48 -4.05 5.24
N ALA A 213 -3.87 -5.07 6.02
CA ALA A 213 -2.92 -5.93 6.72
C ALA A 213 -2.18 -6.82 5.71
N ASP A 214 -2.92 -7.42 4.77
CA ASP A 214 -2.37 -8.25 3.70
C ASP A 214 -1.42 -7.44 2.80
N ARG A 215 -1.82 -6.24 2.40
CA ARG A 215 -0.97 -5.33 1.63
C ARG A 215 0.29 -4.91 2.38
N LEU A 216 0.16 -4.58 3.67
CA LEU A 216 1.31 -4.17 4.50
C LEU A 216 2.30 -5.32 4.69
N HIS A 217 1.82 -6.56 4.82
CA HIS A 217 2.68 -7.73 4.86
C HIS A 217 3.51 -7.88 3.58
N PHE A 218 2.89 -7.79 2.39
CA PHE A 218 3.64 -7.80 1.13
C PHE A 218 4.68 -6.67 1.05
N ILE A 219 4.30 -5.44 1.44
CA ILE A 219 5.20 -4.27 1.39
C ILE A 219 6.38 -4.42 2.35
N LEU A 220 6.14 -4.93 3.56
CA LEU A 220 7.20 -5.25 4.51
C LEU A 220 8.21 -6.21 3.88
N GLU A 221 7.73 -7.33 3.34
CA GLU A 221 8.57 -8.36 2.75
C GLU A 221 9.33 -7.82 1.53
N LEU A 222 8.69 -6.97 0.72
CA LEU A 222 9.32 -6.27 -0.40
C LEU A 222 10.47 -5.39 0.09
N PHE A 223 10.24 -4.57 1.11
CA PHE A 223 11.29 -3.71 1.67
C PHE A 223 12.43 -4.54 2.26
N ARG A 224 12.14 -5.59 3.03
CA ARG A 224 13.17 -6.44 3.64
C ARG A 224 14.01 -7.17 2.58
N CYS A 225 13.38 -7.75 1.56
CA CYS A 225 14.07 -8.48 0.49
C CYS A 225 14.99 -7.59 -0.34
N TYR A 226 14.53 -6.39 -0.70
CA TYR A 226 15.21 -5.56 -1.69
C TYR A 226 15.96 -4.38 -1.08
N GLN A 227 15.98 -4.21 0.25
CA GLN A 227 16.62 -3.05 0.89
C GLN A 227 18.05 -2.78 0.44
N GLU A 228 18.85 -3.84 0.29
CA GLU A 228 20.26 -3.73 -0.09
C GLU A 228 20.50 -4.05 -1.58
N TRP A 229 19.43 -4.13 -2.37
CA TRP A 229 19.54 -4.48 -3.79
C TRP A 229 20.14 -3.31 -4.57
N PRO A 230 21.37 -3.43 -5.13
CA PRO A 230 22.10 -2.30 -5.69
C PRO A 230 21.34 -1.48 -6.76
N PRO A 231 20.55 -2.10 -7.67
CA PRO A 231 19.83 -1.35 -8.71
C PRO A 231 18.80 -0.35 -8.20
N LEU A 232 18.33 -0.44 -6.94
CA LEU A 232 17.43 0.56 -6.36
C LEU A 232 18.12 1.89 -6.03
N PHE A 233 19.46 1.89 -5.97
CA PHE A 233 20.26 3.07 -5.68
C PHE A 233 20.73 3.78 -6.95
N ASP A 234 20.46 3.21 -8.13
CA ASP A 234 20.72 3.86 -9.42
C ASP A 234 19.72 5.00 -9.66
N ALA A 235 20.16 6.04 -10.37
CA ALA A 235 19.27 7.15 -10.73
C ALA A 235 18.13 6.63 -11.63
N PRO A 236 16.85 6.86 -11.27
CA PRO A 236 15.71 6.34 -12.01
C PRO A 236 15.54 7.00 -13.39
N PHE A 237 16.11 8.20 -13.56
CA PHE A 237 16.04 8.97 -14.79
C PHE A 237 17.43 9.42 -15.22
N THR A 238 17.67 9.42 -16.53
CA THR A 238 18.86 10.02 -17.12
C THR A 238 18.88 11.54 -16.91
N PRO A 239 20.04 12.20 -16.94
CA PRO A 239 20.13 13.67 -16.81
C PRO A 239 19.24 14.43 -17.81
N ALA A 240 19.11 13.91 -19.04
CA ALA A 240 18.24 14.50 -20.06
C ALA A 240 16.75 14.38 -19.70
N GLN A 241 16.33 13.24 -19.14
CA GLN A 241 14.96 13.06 -18.67
C GLN A 241 14.65 13.95 -17.46
N VAL A 242 15.60 14.10 -16.53
CA VAL A 242 15.48 15.04 -15.40
C VAL A 242 15.33 16.48 -15.89
N ALA A 243 16.12 16.90 -16.88
CA ALA A 243 16.00 18.23 -17.47
C ALA A 243 14.61 18.47 -18.11
N ALA A 244 14.06 17.46 -18.80
CA ALA A 244 12.73 17.53 -19.38
C ALA A 244 11.64 17.66 -18.29
N LEU A 245 11.71 16.84 -17.23
CA LEU A 245 10.77 16.90 -16.10
C LEU A 245 10.79 18.26 -15.41
N LYS A 246 11.98 18.81 -15.13
CA LYS A 246 12.15 20.15 -14.54
C LYS A 246 11.62 21.26 -15.45
N GLY A 247 11.64 21.04 -16.77
CA GLY A 247 11.02 21.92 -17.77
C GLY A 247 9.52 21.70 -17.98
N GLY A 248 8.86 20.85 -17.18
CA GLY A 248 7.42 20.57 -17.29
C GLY A 248 7.04 19.69 -18.50
N SER A 249 8.00 18.99 -19.10
CA SER A 249 7.79 18.12 -20.26
C SER A 249 7.85 16.65 -19.88
N LEU A 250 7.02 15.81 -20.52
CA LEU A 250 7.10 14.36 -20.36
C LEU A 250 8.35 13.81 -21.08
N PRO A 251 9.29 13.15 -20.36
CA PRO A 251 10.48 12.58 -20.98
C PRO A 251 10.15 11.45 -21.96
N LYS A 252 10.95 11.33 -23.02
CA LYS A 252 10.90 10.21 -23.98
C LYS A 252 11.76 9.04 -23.48
N GLY A 253 11.53 7.85 -24.04
CA GLY A 253 12.28 6.64 -23.73
C GLY A 253 11.64 5.78 -22.65
N ARG A 254 12.41 4.86 -22.07
CA ARG A 254 11.98 4.08 -20.90
C ARG A 254 11.89 5.00 -19.70
N LEU A 255 10.73 5.01 -19.05
CA LEU A 255 10.45 5.71 -17.79
C LEU A 255 10.38 4.69 -16.65
#